data_AF-A0A7C3LRL6-F1
#
_entry.id   AF-A0A7C3LRL6-F1
#
_cell.length_a   1.000
_cell.length_b   1.000
_cell.length_c   1.000
_cell.angle_alpha   90.00
_cell.angle_beta   90.00
_cell.angle_gamma   90.00
#
_symmetry.space_group_name_H-M   'P 1'
#
loop_
_entity.id
_entity.type
_entity.pdbx_description
1 polymer ?
#
loop_
_entity_poly.entity_id
_entity_poly.type
_entity_poly.pdbx_seq_one_letter_code
_entity_poly.pdbx_strand_id
1 'polypeptide(L)'
;MKRDKMIKELTYMIDESDDVWRKIAFYSDQRVQEILDTLYARWGNANYEKTPLDYASDEELKELYDKAVHIKEEDKDRAMLNMYRKIALSSEEE
;
A
#
# COMPACT_ATOMS: atom_id res chain seq x y z
N MET A 1 12.96 9.17 12.80
CA MET A 1 11.62 9.78 12.67
C MET A 1 10.73 9.20 13.76
N LYS A 2 9.78 9.94 14.35
CA LYS A 2 8.84 9.35 15.32
C LYS A 2 7.78 8.53 14.58
N ARG A 3 7.43 7.36 15.10
CA ARG A 3 6.48 6.41 14.51
C ARG A 3 5.18 7.05 14.03
N ASP A 4 4.50 7.80 14.91
CA ASP A 4 3.22 8.45 14.61
C ASP A 4 3.32 9.43 13.45
N LYS A 5 4.49 10.05 13.25
CA LYS A 5 4.73 10.93 12.11
C LYS A 5 4.82 10.13 10.81
N MET A 6 5.50 8.96 10.83
CA MET A 6 5.59 8.10 9.65
C MET A 6 4.23 7.58 9.21
N ILE A 7 3.40 7.17 10.18
CA ILE A 7 2.04 6.67 9.89
C ILE A 7 1.23 7.78 9.22
N LYS A 8 1.22 8.99 9.79
CA LYS A 8 0.51 10.14 9.21
C LYS A 8 0.99 10.50 7.81
N GLU A 9 2.31 10.56 7.61
CA GLU A 9 2.87 10.87 6.29
C GLU A 9 2.59 9.76 5.28
N LEU A 10 2.65 8.49 5.68
CA LEU A 10 2.30 7.36 4.81
C LEU A 10 0.83 7.42 4.37
N THR A 11 -0.09 7.61 5.32
CA THR A 11 -1.52 7.78 5.04
C THR A 11 -1.75 8.96 4.10
N TYR A 12 -1.12 10.10 4.36
CA TYR A 12 -1.24 11.27 3.48
C TYR A 12 -0.72 10.99 2.05
N MET A 13 0.45 10.36 1.94
CA MET A 13 1.09 10.10 0.63
C MET A 13 0.37 9.07 -0.23
N ILE A 14 -0.40 8.16 0.37
CA ILE A 14 -1.00 7.01 -0.33
C ILE A 14 -2.52 7.05 -0.27
N ASP A 15 -3.11 7.11 0.91
CA ASP A 15 -4.56 7.02 1.08
C ASP A 15 -5.28 8.32 0.76
N GLU A 16 -4.68 9.46 1.12
CA GLU A 16 -5.21 10.80 0.85
C GLU A 16 -4.63 11.43 -0.42
N SER A 17 -3.82 10.68 -1.18
CA SER A 17 -3.24 11.16 -2.44
C SER A 17 -4.31 11.35 -3.51
N ASP A 18 -4.33 12.54 -4.12
CA ASP A 18 -5.15 12.84 -5.31
C ASP A 18 -4.68 12.04 -6.54
N ASP A 19 -3.44 11.57 -6.54
CA ASP A 19 -2.90 10.68 -7.57
C ASP A 19 -3.31 9.23 -7.29
N VAL A 20 -4.38 8.79 -7.96
CA VAL A 20 -4.90 7.42 -7.87
C VAL A 20 -3.87 6.39 -8.32
N TRP A 21 -3.02 6.72 -9.29
CA TRP A 21 -2.01 5.78 -9.79
C TRP A 21 -0.89 5.55 -8.80
N ARG A 22 -0.55 6.55 -7.98
CA ARG A 22 0.34 6.37 -6.83
C ARG A 22 -0.21 5.34 -5.85
N LYS A 23 -1.51 5.42 -5.56
CA LYS A 23 -2.20 4.47 -4.68
C LYS A 23 -2.16 3.05 -5.25
N ILE A 24 -2.52 2.90 -6.52
CA ILE A 24 -2.50 1.60 -7.21
C ILE A 24 -1.07 1.04 -7.28
N ALA A 25 -0.08 1.87 -7.61
CA ALA A 25 1.32 1.46 -7.65
C ALA A 25 1.79 0.91 -6.30
N PHE A 26 1.52 1.64 -5.21
CA PHE A 26 1.87 1.22 -3.86
C PHE A 26 1.24 -0.13 -3.49
N TYR A 27 -0.08 -0.27 -3.65
CA TYR A 27 -0.77 -1.52 -3.30
C TYR A 27 -0.50 -2.65 -4.30
N SER A 28 0.02 -2.37 -5.48
CA SER A 28 0.43 -3.41 -6.43
C SER A 28 1.81 -4.01 -6.13
N ASP A 29 2.61 -3.38 -5.25
CA ASP A 29 3.91 -3.91 -4.85
C ASP A 29 3.70 -5.16 -3.97
N GLN A 30 4.30 -6.28 -4.40
CA GLN A 30 4.16 -7.57 -3.72
C GLN A 30 4.60 -7.49 -2.25
N ARG A 31 5.69 -6.79 -1.97
CA ARG A 31 6.23 -6.71 -0.61
C ARG A 31 5.34 -5.86 0.29
N VAL A 32 4.75 -4.81 -0.26
CA VAL A 32 3.72 -4.02 0.44
C VAL A 32 2.53 -4.91 0.82
N GLN A 33 2.03 -5.73 -0.12
CA GLN A 33 0.93 -6.66 0.16
C GLN A 33 1.27 -7.66 1.27
N GLU A 34 2.44 -8.30 1.22
CA GLU A 34 2.88 -9.25 2.25
C GLU A 34 2.92 -8.64 3.66
N ILE A 35 3.41 -7.39 3.76
CA ILE A 35 3.43 -6.67 5.04
C ILE A 35 1.99 -6.39 5.47
N LEU A 36 1.17 -5.81 4.59
CA LEU A 36 -0.22 -5.45 4.91
C LEU A 36 -1.04 -6.66 5.37
N ASP A 37 -0.93 -7.81 4.71
CA ASP A 37 -1.59 -9.06 5.10
C ASP A 37 -1.24 -9.44 6.54
N THR A 38 0.03 -9.32 6.89
CA THR A 38 0.52 -9.58 8.26
C THR A 38 -0.07 -8.57 9.24
N LEU A 39 -0.15 -7.28 8.88
CA LEU A 39 -0.75 -6.24 9.72
C LEU A 39 -2.24 -6.46 9.93
N TYR A 40 -2.98 -6.80 8.87
CA TYR A 40 -4.41 -7.11 8.96
C TYR A 40 -4.66 -8.32 9.88
N ALA A 41 -3.83 -9.35 9.81
CA ALA A 41 -3.92 -10.49 10.71
C ALA A 41 -3.68 -10.08 12.19
N ARG A 42 -2.66 -9.26 12.45
CA ARG A 42 -2.38 -8.75 13.82
C ARG A 42 -3.52 -7.86 14.33
N TRP A 43 -4.05 -7.00 13.46
CA TRP A 43 -5.16 -6.11 13.78
C TRP A 43 -6.45 -6.90 14.09
N GLY A 44 -6.74 -7.94 13.31
CA GLY A 44 -7.86 -8.85 13.57
C GLY A 44 -7.71 -9.60 14.89
N ASN A 45 -6.51 -10.09 15.21
CA ASN A 45 -6.21 -10.71 16.51
C ASN A 45 -6.32 -9.73 17.69
N ALA A 46 -6.22 -8.43 17.43
CA ALA A 46 -6.40 -7.35 18.40
C ALA A 46 -7.80 -6.73 18.37
N ASN A 47 -8.82 -7.47 17.90
CA ASN A 47 -10.22 -7.03 17.81
C ASN A 47 -10.42 -5.73 17.02
N TYR A 48 -9.56 -5.48 16.03
CA TYR A 48 -9.62 -4.29 15.18
C TYR A 48 -9.51 -2.96 15.93
N GLU A 49 -8.85 -2.93 17.09
CA GLU A 49 -8.60 -1.68 17.80
C GLU A 49 -7.56 -0.83 17.03
N LYS A 50 -7.75 0.50 16.91
CA LYS A 50 -6.87 1.42 16.15
C LYS A 50 -6.80 1.10 14.65
N THR A 51 -5.66 1.34 13.99
CA THR A 51 -5.46 1.09 12.54
C THR A 51 -4.46 -0.04 12.30
N PRO A 52 -4.46 -0.70 11.13
CA PRO A 52 -3.47 -1.73 10.80
C PRO A 52 -2.01 -1.28 10.98
N LEU A 53 -1.70 -0.03 10.61
CA LEU A 53 -0.36 0.53 10.71
C LEU A 53 0.11 0.68 12.17
N ASP A 54 -0.80 0.76 13.14
CA ASP A 54 -0.43 0.78 14.56
C ASP A 54 0.21 -0.55 15.02
N TYR A 55 -0.05 -1.65 14.31
CA TYR A 55 0.48 -3.00 14.61
C TYR A 55 1.74 -3.36 13.82
N ALA A 56 2.26 -2.45 13.01
CA ALA A 56 3.52 -2.66 12.28
C ALA A 56 4.71 -2.68 13.24
N SER A 57 5.71 -3.51 12.98
CA SER A 57 7.02 -3.30 13.59
C SER A 57 7.64 -2.00 13.06
N ASP A 58 8.68 -1.49 13.73
CA ASP A 58 9.38 -0.30 13.23
C ASP A 58 10.08 -0.57 11.89
N GLU A 59 10.51 -1.81 11.64
CA GLU A 59 11.11 -2.23 10.37
C GLU A 59 10.07 -2.28 9.25
N GLU A 60 8.92 -2.90 9.49
CA GLU A 60 7.80 -2.98 8.52
C GLU A 60 7.28 -1.58 8.17
N LEU A 61 7.10 -0.73 9.19
CA LEU A 61 6.65 0.65 8.96
C LEU A 61 7.67 1.45 8.17
N LYS A 62 8.97 1.26 8.44
CA LYS A 62 10.03 1.90 7.68
C LYS A 62 10.05 1.40 6.23
N GLU A 63 9.87 0.11 6.01
CA GLU A 63 9.84 -0.47 4.67
C GLU A 63 8.65 0.05 3.86
N LEU A 64 7.45 0.09 4.45
CA LEU A 64 6.27 0.69 3.82
C LEU A 64 6.49 2.16 3.50
N TYR A 65 7.10 2.91 4.42
CA TYR A 65 7.40 4.32 4.22
C TYR A 65 8.42 4.54 3.10
N ASP A 66 9.51 3.77 3.09
CA ASP A 66 10.55 3.85 2.06
C ASP A 66 9.95 3.52 0.69
N LYS A 67 9.09 2.50 0.60
CA LYS A 67 8.34 2.18 -0.63
C LYS A 67 7.47 3.34 -1.09
N ALA A 68 6.68 3.93 -0.18
CA ALA A 68 5.81 5.05 -0.51
C ALA A 68 6.58 6.28 -1.01
N VAL A 69 7.68 6.64 -0.36
CA VAL A 69 8.51 7.80 -0.75
C VAL A 69 9.13 7.62 -2.14
N HIS A 70 9.50 6.39 -2.50
CA HIS A 70 10.25 6.11 -3.72
C HIS A 70 9.40 5.65 -4.92
N ILE A 71 8.06 5.79 -4.86
CA ILE A 71 7.19 5.53 -6.02
C ILE A 71 7.56 6.49 -7.15
N LYS A 72 7.93 5.93 -8.30
CA LYS A 72 8.26 6.66 -9.53
C LYS A 72 7.11 6.62 -10.52
N GLU A 73 7.22 7.44 -11.57
CA GLU A 73 6.26 7.43 -12.68
C GLU A 73 6.23 6.07 -13.38
N GLU A 74 7.38 5.40 -13.54
CA GLU A 74 7.45 4.06 -14.14
C GLU A 74 6.65 3.00 -13.35
N ASP A 75 6.54 3.15 -12.02
CA ASP A 75 5.76 2.26 -11.18
C ASP A 75 4.26 2.46 -11.41
N LYS A 76 3.85 3.72 -11.62
CA LYS A 76 2.47 4.09 -11.96
C LYS A 76 2.08 3.59 -13.35
N ASP A 77 2.95 3.78 -14.34
CA ASP A 77 2.75 3.28 -15.70
C ASP A 77 2.58 1.76 -15.71
N ARG A 78 3.43 1.06 -14.95
CA ARG A 78 3.33 -0.39 -14.79
C ARG A 78 2.03 -0.79 -14.11
N ALA A 79 1.63 -0.09 -13.05
CA ALA A 79 0.37 -0.33 -12.35
C ALA A 79 -0.84 -0.14 -13.28
N MET A 80 -0.82 0.92 -14.09
CA MET A 80 -1.83 1.22 -15.11
C MET A 80 -1.91 0.12 -16.18
N LEU A 81 -0.77 -0.28 -16.76
CA LEU A 81 -0.72 -1.35 -17.75
C LEU A 81 -1.23 -2.68 -17.19
N ASN A 82 -0.84 -3.03 -15.97
CA ASN A 82 -1.32 -4.24 -15.31
C ASN A 82 -2.82 -4.20 -15.07
N MET A 83 -3.37 -3.05 -14.70
CA MET A 83 -4.81 -2.88 -14.51
C MET A 83 -5.57 -3.02 -15.84
N TYR A 84 -5.12 -2.37 -16.91
CA TYR A 84 -5.75 -2.51 -18.23
C TYR A 84 -5.72 -3.94 -18.75
N ARG A 85 -4.60 -4.66 -18.55
CA ARG A 85 -4.51 -6.09 -18.92
C ARG A 85 -5.53 -6.93 -18.16
N LYS A 86 -5.70 -6.70 -16.86
CA LYS A 86 -6.70 -7.43 -16.06
C LYS A 86 -8.12 -7.16 -16.56
N ILE A 87 -8.46 -5.89 -16.83
CA ILE A 87 -9.78 -5.52 -17.35
C ILE A 87 -10.04 -6.21 -18.70
N ALA A 88 -9.09 -6.15 -19.62
CA ALA A 88 -9.22 -6.77 -20.94
C ALA A 88 -9.45 -8.29 -20.84
N LEU A 89 -8.68 -8.98 -19.98
CA LEU A 89 -8.85 -10.42 -19.75
C LEU A 89 -10.21 -10.76 -19.13
N SER A 90 -10.68 -9.97 -18.16
CA SER A 90 -11.99 -10.17 -17.55
C SER A 90 -13.16 -9.94 -18.50
N SER A 91 -12.97 -9.14 -19.57
CA SER A 91 -13.98 -8.93 -20.62
C SER A 91 -14.01 -10.04 -21.68
N GLU A 92 -13.01 -10.94 -21.72
CA GLU A 92 -12.96 -12.08 -22.64
C GLU A 92 -13.53 -13.37 -22.02
N GLU A 93 -13.75 -13.39 -20.70
CA GLU A 93 -14.29 -14.52 -19.95
C GLU A 93 -15.83 -14.47 -19.76
N GLU A 94 -16.50 -13.41 -20.24
CA GLU A 94 -17.97 -13.22 -20.27
C GLU A 94 -18.59 -13.54 -21.64
#